data_AF-S8F8G8-F1
#
_entry.id   AF-S8F8G8-F1
#
_cell.length_a   1.000
_cell.length_b   1.000
_cell.length_c   1.000
_cell.angle_alpha   90.00
_cell.angle_beta   90.00
_cell.angle_gamma   90.00
#
_symmetry.space_group_name_H-M   'P 1'
#
loop_
_entity.id
_entity.type
_entity.pdbx_description
1 polymer ?
#
loop_
_entity_poly.entity_id
_entity_poly.type
_entity_poly.pdbx_seq_one_letter_code
_entity_poly.pdbx_strand_id
1 'polypeptide(L)'
;MHVSRAAGAINPSQQVNTFLQNWNATSGHASTLPKYIKTLLKTGKDFNVSIAAVKLDRYIKGNMPMWYHLSSNKALRRLDNTPRSECLRESHNVTTVMDLLKMINKPSKPFSGKTRAHKEHNRCACWACKDDREKGCTKPRTCREAVRKLLSNLTEKWHPEREAPQDNLTLTHRRQEKNAEVLEDGGNFLFDPSITEKRGISGALRVFATPDAIDRPVATRSKRSIIVQQEMTTGYIITIPATKTTPENAAERAKGLVYYGSADPQNTSVIPSTTEEETTNELLEIA
;
A
#
# COMPACT_ATOMS: atom_id res chain seq x y z
N MET A 1 -4.94 -8.64 -23.25
CA MET A 1 -4.97 -9.37 -21.96
C MET A 1 -5.65 -10.72 -22.16
N HIS A 2 -5.05 -11.79 -21.62
CA HIS A 2 -5.57 -13.16 -21.70
C HIS A 2 -6.91 -13.30 -20.98
N VAL A 3 -7.94 -13.72 -21.71
CA VAL A 3 -9.19 -14.22 -21.15
C VAL A 3 -8.86 -15.52 -20.42
N SER A 4 -8.82 -15.50 -19.08
CA SER A 4 -8.64 -16.76 -18.38
C SER A 4 -9.98 -17.50 -18.36
N ARG A 5 -10.07 -18.60 -19.12
CA ARG A 5 -11.01 -19.73 -18.87
C ARG A 5 -11.02 -20.19 -17.40
N ALA A 6 -10.04 -19.76 -16.60
CA ALA A 6 -9.83 -20.10 -15.20
C ALA A 6 -10.78 -19.41 -14.21
N ALA A 7 -11.51 -18.36 -14.62
CA ALA A 7 -12.68 -17.94 -13.87
C ALA A 7 -13.83 -18.81 -14.40
N GLY A 8 -14.28 -19.80 -13.63
CA GLY A 8 -15.49 -20.56 -13.95
C GLY A 8 -16.70 -19.63 -14.16
N ALA A 9 -17.90 -20.18 -14.39
CA ALA A 9 -19.10 -19.36 -14.56
C ALA A 9 -19.22 -18.31 -13.45
N ILE A 10 -19.02 -17.05 -13.80
CA ILE A 10 -19.03 -15.93 -12.87
C ILE A 10 -20.47 -15.70 -12.46
N ASN A 11 -20.73 -15.67 -11.16
CA ASN A 11 -22.07 -15.41 -10.65
C ASN A 11 -22.59 -14.06 -11.22
N PRO A 12 -23.73 -14.03 -11.93
CA PRO A 12 -24.26 -12.82 -12.57
C PRO A 12 -24.43 -11.65 -11.61
N SER A 13 -24.77 -11.91 -10.34
CA SER A 13 -24.89 -10.87 -9.31
C SER A 13 -23.57 -10.15 -8.99
N GLN A 14 -22.44 -10.69 -9.45
CA GLN A 14 -21.10 -10.17 -9.22
C GLN A 14 -20.51 -9.48 -10.46
N GLN A 15 -21.25 -9.48 -11.56
CA GLN A 15 -20.87 -8.82 -12.80
C GLN A 15 -21.29 -7.34 -12.72
N VAL A 16 -20.41 -6.51 -12.17
CA VAL A 16 -20.69 -5.08 -11.95
C VAL A 16 -20.17 -4.25 -13.11
N ASN A 17 -18.86 -4.29 -13.36
CA ASN A 17 -18.23 -3.47 -14.39
C ASN A 17 -16.94 -4.14 -14.90
N THR A 18 -16.88 -4.44 -16.19
CA THR A 18 -15.74 -5.11 -16.84
C THR A 18 -14.46 -4.27 -16.87
N PHE A 19 -14.55 -2.95 -16.70
CA PHE A 19 -13.38 -2.07 -16.59
C PHE A 19 -12.83 -1.98 -15.16
N LEU A 20 -13.58 -2.49 -14.18
CA LEU A 20 -13.24 -2.48 -12.75
C LEU A 20 -13.00 -3.88 -12.18
N GLN A 21 -13.08 -4.91 -13.02
CA GLN A 21 -13.00 -6.31 -12.61
C GLN A 21 -12.25 -7.13 -13.66
N ASN A 22 -11.63 -8.22 -13.24
CA ASN A 22 -10.80 -9.09 -14.08
C ASN A 22 -11.62 -10.16 -14.84
N TRP A 23 -12.79 -9.79 -15.34
CA TRP A 23 -13.64 -10.66 -16.15
C TRP A 23 -14.10 -9.97 -17.43
N ASN A 24 -14.52 -10.77 -18.41
CA ASN A 24 -14.91 -10.27 -19.72
C ASN A 24 -16.35 -10.67 -20.04
N ALA A 25 -17.19 -9.70 -20.36
CA ALA A 25 -18.49 -9.97 -20.95
C ALA A 25 -18.32 -10.57 -22.35
N THR A 26 -19.18 -11.52 -22.69
CA THR A 26 -19.30 -12.06 -24.04
C THR A 26 -19.79 -10.95 -24.97
N SER A 27 -18.96 -10.52 -25.92
CA SER A 27 -19.28 -9.45 -26.88
C SER A 27 -19.40 -9.93 -28.33
N GLY A 28 -19.34 -11.25 -28.55
CA GLY A 28 -19.44 -11.87 -29.87
C GLY A 28 -20.87 -11.94 -30.43
N HIS A 29 -21.02 -12.67 -31.54
CA HIS A 29 -22.32 -12.84 -32.21
C HIS A 29 -23.36 -13.54 -31.33
N ALA A 30 -22.95 -14.51 -30.52
CA ALA A 30 -23.83 -15.25 -29.60
C ALA A 30 -24.26 -14.47 -28.34
N SER A 31 -23.77 -13.24 -28.15
CA SER A 31 -24.14 -12.41 -27.00
C SER A 31 -25.51 -11.76 -27.19
N THR A 32 -26.33 -11.74 -26.14
CA THR A 32 -27.63 -11.07 -26.09
C THR A 32 -27.52 -9.56 -25.83
N LEU A 33 -26.32 -9.03 -25.66
CA LEU A 33 -26.12 -7.60 -25.39
C LEU A 33 -26.57 -6.74 -26.59
N PRO A 34 -27.16 -5.56 -26.35
CA PRO A 34 -27.44 -4.60 -27.41
C PRO A 34 -26.17 -4.21 -28.20
N LYS A 35 -26.33 -3.93 -29.50
CA LYS A 35 -25.21 -3.60 -30.41
C LYS A 35 -24.35 -2.46 -29.87
N TYR A 36 -24.96 -1.41 -29.31
CA TYR A 36 -24.23 -0.26 -28.77
C TYR A 36 -23.33 -0.64 -27.59
N ILE A 37 -23.77 -1.53 -26.69
CA ILE A 37 -22.95 -2.03 -25.58
C ILE A 37 -21.79 -2.88 -26.10
N LYS A 38 -22.04 -3.74 -27.09
CA LYS A 38 -20.96 -4.53 -27.71
C LYS A 38 -19.89 -3.63 -28.32
N THR A 39 -20.30 -2.58 -29.03
CA THR A 39 -19.37 -1.58 -29.59
C THR A 39 -18.61 -0.88 -28.46
N LEU A 40 -19.29 -0.38 -27.43
CA LEU A 40 -18.64 0.28 -26.28
C LEU A 40 -17.58 -0.62 -25.62
N LEU A 41 -17.93 -1.87 -25.33
CA LEU A 41 -17.02 -2.83 -24.70
C LEU A 41 -15.85 -3.19 -25.63
N LYS A 42 -16.09 -3.30 -26.94
CA LYS A 42 -15.03 -3.57 -27.91
C LYS A 42 -14.09 -2.36 -28.03
N THR A 43 -14.61 -1.17 -28.23
CA THR A 43 -13.85 0.08 -28.28
C THR A 43 -13.04 0.30 -27.01
N GLY A 44 -13.64 0.07 -25.84
CA GLY A 44 -12.94 0.16 -24.56
C GLY A 44 -11.76 -0.82 -24.46
N LYS A 45 -11.87 -2.02 -25.02
CA LYS A 45 -10.77 -2.99 -25.09
C LYS A 45 -9.71 -2.59 -26.10
N ASP A 46 -10.14 -2.16 -27.30
CA ASP A 46 -9.23 -1.73 -28.38
C ASP A 46 -8.35 -0.56 -27.92
N PHE A 47 -8.91 0.34 -27.12
CA PHE A 47 -8.21 1.47 -26.53
C PHE A 47 -7.65 1.23 -25.13
N ASN A 48 -7.61 -0.02 -24.63
CA ASN A 48 -7.10 -0.36 -23.30
C ASN A 48 -7.63 0.56 -22.19
N VAL A 49 -8.93 0.78 -22.14
CA VAL A 49 -9.57 1.56 -21.07
C VAL A 49 -9.44 0.79 -19.75
N SER A 50 -8.83 1.43 -18.76
CA SER A 50 -8.61 0.87 -17.43
C SER A 50 -8.49 1.97 -16.38
N ILE A 51 -8.61 1.61 -15.10
CA ILE A 51 -8.18 2.50 -14.03
C ILE A 51 -6.65 2.57 -14.06
N ALA A 52 -6.14 3.75 -14.41
CA ALA A 52 -4.72 4.05 -14.44
C ALA A 52 -4.38 5.34 -13.68
N ALA A 53 -5.24 5.76 -12.75
CA ALA A 53 -4.92 6.86 -11.85
C ALA A 53 -3.62 6.54 -11.09
N VAL A 54 -2.71 7.51 -11.06
CA VAL A 54 -1.40 7.37 -10.41
C VAL A 54 -1.59 7.22 -8.91
N LYS A 55 -2.50 8.01 -8.32
CA LYS A 55 -2.84 7.96 -6.90
C LYS A 55 -4.36 7.95 -6.71
N LEU A 56 -4.83 6.94 -5.98
CA LEU A 56 -6.24 6.72 -5.65
C LEU A 56 -6.52 7.18 -4.23
N ASP A 57 -7.62 7.89 -4.02
CA ASP A 57 -8.09 8.24 -2.69
C ASP A 57 -8.78 7.04 -1.99
N ARG A 58 -9.01 7.18 -0.68
CA ARG A 58 -9.66 6.13 0.12
C ARG A 58 -11.08 5.82 -0.36
N TYR A 59 -11.79 6.83 -0.86
CA TYR A 59 -13.16 6.69 -1.34
C TYR A 59 -13.21 5.80 -2.59
N ILE A 60 -12.40 6.07 -3.61
CA ILE A 60 -12.33 5.26 -4.83
C ILE A 60 -11.90 3.83 -4.48
N LYS A 61 -10.82 3.66 -3.69
CA LYS A 61 -10.37 2.33 -3.23
C LYS A 61 -11.50 1.55 -2.54
N GLY A 62 -12.26 2.22 -1.68
CA GLY A 62 -13.38 1.62 -0.94
C GLY A 62 -14.55 1.19 -1.82
N ASN A 63 -14.85 1.96 -2.88
CA ASN A 63 -15.96 1.65 -3.80
C ASN A 63 -15.60 0.64 -4.89
N MET A 64 -14.35 0.15 -4.94
CA MET A 64 -13.97 -0.89 -5.89
C MET A 64 -14.75 -2.19 -5.61
N PRO A 65 -15.21 -2.90 -6.66
CA PRO A 65 -15.82 -4.23 -6.49
C PRO A 65 -14.80 -5.20 -5.91
N MET A 66 -15.13 -5.86 -4.81
CA MET A 66 -14.21 -6.78 -4.15
C MET A 66 -14.04 -8.09 -4.93
N TRP A 67 -15.10 -8.55 -5.57
CA TRP A 67 -15.10 -9.84 -6.28
C TRP A 67 -14.51 -9.67 -7.67
N TYR A 68 -13.62 -10.58 -8.06
CA TYR A 68 -12.86 -10.47 -9.31
C TYR A 68 -12.13 -9.12 -9.42
N HIS A 69 -11.61 -8.61 -8.30
CA HIS A 69 -10.95 -7.31 -8.20
C HIS A 69 -9.83 -7.14 -9.26
N LEU A 70 -9.57 -5.91 -9.73
CA LEU A 70 -8.52 -5.62 -10.73
C LEU A 70 -7.14 -6.15 -10.31
N SER A 71 -6.80 -5.96 -9.04
CA SER A 71 -5.54 -6.43 -8.44
C SER A 71 -5.56 -7.92 -8.06
N SER A 72 -6.48 -8.73 -8.60
CA SER A 72 -6.63 -10.12 -8.21
C SER A 72 -5.45 -10.96 -8.68
N ASN A 73 -4.55 -11.25 -7.76
CA ASN A 73 -3.54 -12.30 -7.92
C ASN A 73 -4.18 -13.71 -7.85
N LYS A 74 -3.37 -14.77 -8.03
CA LYS A 74 -3.85 -16.17 -7.96
C LYS A 74 -4.48 -16.52 -6.61
N ALA A 75 -4.01 -15.94 -5.51
CA ALA A 75 -4.53 -16.20 -4.17
C ALA A 75 -5.91 -15.57 -3.98
N LEU A 76 -6.08 -14.30 -4.36
CA LEU A 76 -7.37 -13.62 -4.27
C LEU A 76 -8.43 -14.30 -5.14
N ARG A 77 -8.06 -14.71 -6.36
CA ARG A 77 -8.96 -15.43 -7.28
C ARG A 77 -9.46 -16.76 -6.70
N ARG A 78 -8.62 -17.47 -5.94
CA ARG A 78 -9.03 -18.72 -5.26
C ARG A 78 -10.05 -18.48 -4.15
N LEU A 79 -10.08 -17.27 -3.58
CA LEU A 79 -11.03 -16.91 -2.53
C LEU A 79 -12.40 -16.55 -3.12
N ASP A 80 -12.49 -16.04 -4.35
CA ASP A 80 -13.75 -15.57 -4.95
C ASP A 80 -14.89 -16.60 -4.88
N ASN A 81 -14.61 -17.89 -5.09
CA ASN A 81 -15.65 -18.94 -5.19
C ASN A 81 -15.69 -19.89 -3.98
N THR A 82 -15.16 -19.48 -2.83
CA THR A 82 -15.25 -20.32 -1.62
C THR A 82 -16.65 -20.26 -1.00
N PRO A 83 -17.09 -21.30 -0.26
CA PRO A 83 -18.36 -21.25 0.47
C PRO A 83 -18.47 -20.09 1.47
N ARG A 84 -17.33 -19.58 1.95
CA ARG A 84 -17.30 -18.41 2.82
C ARG A 84 -17.55 -17.13 2.03
N SER A 85 -16.97 -17.00 0.86
CA SER A 85 -17.21 -15.87 -0.05
C SER A 85 -18.65 -15.85 -0.56
N GLU A 86 -19.25 -17.00 -0.79
CA GLU A 86 -20.69 -17.13 -1.07
C GLU A 86 -21.53 -16.59 0.09
N CYS A 87 -21.28 -17.03 1.33
CA CYS A 87 -21.94 -16.49 2.51
C CYS A 87 -21.71 -14.98 2.69
N LEU A 88 -20.51 -14.48 2.39
CA LEU A 88 -20.22 -13.03 2.41
C LEU A 88 -21.08 -12.26 1.40
N ARG A 89 -21.33 -12.82 0.21
CA ARG A 89 -22.21 -12.20 -0.78
C ARG A 89 -23.67 -12.26 -0.38
N GLU A 90 -24.15 -13.42 0.03
CA GLU A 90 -25.59 -13.66 0.19
C GLU A 90 -26.12 -13.26 1.57
N SER A 91 -25.40 -13.61 2.64
CA SER A 91 -25.82 -13.33 4.01
C SER A 91 -25.31 -11.98 4.51
N HIS A 92 -24.15 -11.54 4.03
CA HIS A 92 -23.52 -10.28 4.47
C HIS A 92 -23.62 -9.14 3.44
N ASN A 93 -24.14 -9.39 2.23
CA ASN A 93 -24.29 -8.40 1.16
C ASN A 93 -22.98 -7.66 0.82
N VAL A 94 -21.85 -8.35 0.90
CA VAL A 94 -20.54 -7.78 0.57
C VAL A 94 -20.43 -7.61 -0.94
N THR A 95 -20.24 -6.37 -1.39
CA THR A 95 -20.04 -6.05 -2.82
C THR A 95 -18.74 -5.28 -3.05
N THR A 96 -18.42 -4.35 -2.16
CA THR A 96 -17.27 -3.45 -2.28
C THR A 96 -16.18 -3.75 -1.25
N VAL A 97 -14.97 -3.23 -1.47
CA VAL A 97 -13.89 -3.30 -0.47
C VAL A 97 -14.28 -2.59 0.84
N MET A 98 -15.08 -1.52 0.77
CA MET A 98 -15.57 -0.83 1.96
C MET A 98 -16.50 -1.72 2.81
N ASP A 99 -17.28 -2.61 2.19
CA ASP A 99 -18.17 -3.52 2.94
C ASP A 99 -17.38 -4.54 3.76
N LEU A 100 -16.23 -4.99 3.25
CA LEU A 100 -15.28 -5.79 4.03
C LEU A 100 -14.79 -5.05 5.27
N LEU A 101 -14.40 -3.77 5.12
CA LEU A 101 -13.94 -2.94 6.24
C LEU A 101 -15.05 -2.72 7.26
N LYS A 102 -16.28 -2.42 6.82
CA LYS A 102 -17.44 -2.30 7.72
C LYS A 102 -17.66 -3.58 8.53
N MET A 103 -17.46 -4.75 7.92
CA MET A 103 -17.62 -6.04 8.60
C MET A 103 -16.56 -6.27 9.69
N ILE A 104 -15.29 -5.92 9.43
CA ILE A 104 -14.21 -6.03 10.43
C ILE A 104 -14.40 -5.01 11.54
N ASN A 105 -14.74 -3.77 11.19
CA ASN A 105 -14.86 -2.66 12.12
C ASN A 105 -16.21 -2.62 12.84
N LYS A 106 -17.09 -3.61 12.59
CA LYS A 106 -18.40 -3.73 13.24
C LYS A 106 -18.19 -3.84 14.75
N PRO A 107 -18.70 -2.88 15.54
CA PRO A 107 -18.47 -2.85 16.98
C PRO A 107 -19.09 -4.08 17.64
N SER A 108 -18.38 -4.65 18.62
CA SER A 108 -18.86 -5.82 19.36
C SER A 108 -19.95 -5.49 20.38
N LYS A 109 -20.09 -4.21 20.74
CA LYS A 109 -21.13 -3.68 21.63
C LYS A 109 -22.15 -2.87 20.81
N PRO A 110 -23.47 -3.03 21.00
CA PRO A 110 -24.47 -2.16 20.45
C PRO A 110 -24.40 -0.82 21.16
N PHE A 111 -24.95 0.19 20.50
CA PHE A 111 -25.06 1.54 21.05
C PHE A 111 -25.84 1.60 22.37
N SER A 112 -26.69 0.60 22.66
CA SER A 112 -27.53 0.50 23.86
C SER A 112 -26.84 -0.05 25.12
N GLY A 113 -25.52 -0.24 25.12
CA GLY A 113 -24.71 -0.55 26.32
C GLY A 113 -24.83 -1.96 26.90
N LYS A 114 -25.85 -2.74 26.54
CA LYS A 114 -26.06 -4.12 27.03
C LYS A 114 -25.45 -5.13 26.06
N THR A 115 -24.23 -5.62 26.31
CA THR A 115 -23.70 -6.79 25.58
C THR A 115 -22.75 -7.68 26.36
N ARG A 116 -22.82 -8.97 26.01
CA ARG A 116 -21.75 -9.94 26.26
C ARG A 116 -20.52 -9.59 25.42
N ALA A 117 -19.34 -9.71 26.02
CA ALA A 117 -18.07 -9.53 25.33
C ALA A 117 -17.95 -10.48 24.13
N HIS A 118 -17.26 -10.03 23.07
CA HIS A 118 -16.95 -10.90 21.95
C HIS A 118 -16.06 -12.05 22.39
N LYS A 119 -16.25 -13.21 21.76
CA LYS A 119 -15.47 -14.41 21.97
C LYS A 119 -15.10 -14.97 20.61
N GLU A 120 -13.88 -15.49 20.50
CA GLU A 120 -13.33 -16.05 19.28
C GLU A 120 -13.94 -17.45 18.99
N HIS A 121 -15.25 -17.54 18.76
CA HIS A 121 -15.91 -18.76 18.30
C HIS A 121 -17.22 -18.46 17.54
N ASN A 122 -17.66 -19.36 16.66
CA ASN A 122 -18.83 -19.14 15.79
C ASN A 122 -20.16 -18.97 16.55
N ARG A 123 -20.26 -19.53 17.76
CA ARG A 123 -21.42 -19.38 18.65
C ARG A 123 -21.36 -18.16 19.57
N CYS A 124 -20.53 -17.16 19.25
CA CYS A 124 -20.38 -15.97 20.09
C CYS A 124 -21.73 -15.26 20.29
N ALA A 125 -22.08 -14.96 21.55
CA ALA A 125 -23.33 -14.32 21.92
C ALA A 125 -23.27 -12.78 21.92
N CYS A 126 -22.20 -12.17 21.37
CA CYS A 126 -22.16 -10.72 21.18
C CYS A 126 -23.18 -10.28 20.13
N TRP A 127 -23.60 -9.02 20.21
CA TRP A 127 -24.62 -8.46 19.30
C TRP A 127 -24.22 -8.60 17.83
N ALA A 128 -22.98 -8.25 17.49
CA ALA A 128 -22.51 -8.30 16.11
C ALA A 128 -22.61 -9.70 15.49
N CYS A 129 -22.23 -10.75 16.22
CA CYS A 129 -22.35 -12.14 15.76
C CYS A 129 -23.78 -12.66 15.78
N LYS A 130 -24.65 -12.14 16.66
CA LYS A 130 -26.08 -12.46 16.67
C LYS A 130 -26.77 -11.89 15.43
N ASP A 131 -26.54 -10.62 15.13
CA ASP A 131 -27.03 -9.95 13.91
C ASP A 131 -26.54 -10.67 12.64
N ASP A 132 -25.28 -11.08 12.60
CA ASP A 132 -24.74 -11.87 11.47
C ASP A 132 -25.51 -13.20 11.30
N ARG A 133 -25.85 -13.89 12.40
CA ARG A 133 -26.63 -15.14 12.36
C ARG A 133 -28.10 -14.92 11.99
N GLU A 134 -28.71 -13.82 12.43
CA GLU A 134 -30.08 -13.45 12.07
C GLU A 134 -30.22 -13.20 10.56
N LYS A 135 -29.12 -12.78 9.90
CA LYS A 135 -29.02 -12.67 8.43
C LYS A 135 -28.68 -13.99 7.71
N GLY A 136 -28.68 -15.12 8.42
CA GLY A 136 -28.44 -16.45 7.85
C GLY A 136 -26.99 -16.93 7.90
N CYS A 137 -26.04 -16.17 8.45
CA CYS A 137 -24.66 -16.63 8.56
C CYS A 137 -24.49 -17.71 9.63
N THR A 138 -24.11 -18.92 9.23
CA THR A 138 -23.92 -20.04 10.18
C THR A 138 -22.62 -19.94 11.00
N LYS A 139 -21.58 -19.29 10.46
CA LYS A 139 -20.24 -19.24 11.07
C LYS A 139 -19.58 -17.84 11.01
N PRO A 140 -20.07 -16.86 11.79
CA PRO A 140 -19.62 -15.47 11.71
C PRO A 140 -18.12 -15.26 11.89
N ARG A 141 -17.46 -16.02 12.80
CA ARG A 141 -16.01 -15.90 13.02
C ARG A 141 -15.25 -16.27 11.74
N THR A 142 -15.60 -17.38 11.11
CA THR A 142 -14.91 -17.84 9.88
C THR A 142 -15.14 -16.89 8.70
N CYS A 143 -16.31 -16.22 8.64
CA CYS A 143 -16.57 -15.19 7.64
C CYS A 143 -15.67 -13.97 7.87
N ARG A 144 -15.49 -13.51 9.12
CA ARG A 144 -14.54 -12.42 9.44
C ARG A 144 -13.09 -12.80 9.14
N GLU A 145 -12.70 -14.05 9.40
CA GLU A 145 -11.38 -14.56 8.99
C GLU A 145 -11.22 -14.56 7.46
N ALA A 146 -12.25 -14.93 6.70
CA ALA A 146 -12.25 -14.84 5.25
C ALA A 146 -12.12 -13.38 4.77
N VAL A 147 -12.82 -12.44 5.41
CA VAL A 147 -12.67 -11.00 5.11
C VAL A 147 -11.24 -10.52 5.34
N ARG A 148 -10.61 -10.90 6.46
CA ARG A 148 -9.20 -10.55 6.73
C ARG A 148 -8.28 -11.10 5.65
N LYS A 149 -8.50 -12.33 5.19
CA LYS A 149 -7.75 -12.94 4.09
C LYS A 149 -7.96 -12.20 2.76
N LEU A 150 -9.18 -11.76 2.46
CA LEU A 150 -9.45 -10.98 1.26
C LEU A 150 -8.68 -9.64 1.28
N LEU A 151 -8.79 -8.89 2.38
CA LEU A 151 -8.09 -7.61 2.54
C LEU A 151 -6.57 -7.75 2.53
N SER A 152 -6.02 -8.79 3.18
CA SER A 152 -4.57 -9.01 3.22
C SER A 152 -3.98 -9.37 1.84
N ASN A 153 -4.81 -9.78 0.89
CA ASN A 153 -4.39 -10.10 -0.48
C ASN A 153 -4.60 -8.93 -1.47
N LEU A 154 -5.16 -7.80 -1.02
CA LEU A 154 -5.17 -6.56 -1.80
C LEU A 154 -3.77 -5.92 -1.77
N THR A 155 -3.30 -5.43 -2.91
CA THR A 155 -2.04 -4.69 -2.95
C THR A 155 -2.21 -3.31 -2.33
N GLU A 156 -1.11 -2.68 -1.92
CA GLU A 156 -1.11 -1.39 -1.21
C GLU A 156 -1.86 -0.28 -1.97
N LYS A 157 -1.73 -0.28 -3.30
CA LYS A 157 -2.43 0.67 -4.18
C LYS A 157 -3.95 0.61 -4.02
N TRP A 158 -4.51 -0.56 -3.77
CA TRP A 158 -5.96 -0.80 -3.73
C TRP A 158 -6.53 -0.95 -2.32
N HIS A 159 -5.69 -1.04 -1.30
CA HIS A 159 -6.14 -1.18 0.08
C HIS A 159 -6.63 0.17 0.65
N PRO A 160 -7.90 0.33 1.08
CA PRO A 160 -8.45 1.64 1.47
C PRO A 160 -7.84 2.24 2.75
N GLU A 161 -7.37 1.39 3.67
CA GLU A 161 -6.68 1.84 4.89
C GLU A 161 -5.20 2.17 4.67
N ARG A 162 -4.65 1.88 3.48
CA ARG A 162 -3.29 2.29 3.12
C ARG A 162 -3.38 3.65 2.46
N GLU A 163 -2.89 4.66 3.16
CA GLU A 163 -2.76 5.99 2.58
C GLU A 163 -1.75 5.94 1.44
N ALA A 164 -2.08 6.61 0.34
CA ALA A 164 -1.08 6.79 -0.70
C ALA A 164 -0.01 7.76 -0.20
N PRO A 165 1.27 7.54 -0.56
CA PRO A 165 2.36 8.41 -0.12
C PRO A 165 2.04 9.89 -0.37
N GLN A 166 2.37 10.73 0.61
CA GLN A 166 2.21 12.18 0.47
C GLN A 166 3.22 12.68 -0.56
N ASP A 167 2.71 13.29 -1.64
CA ASP A 167 3.53 13.89 -2.69
C ASP A 167 4.03 15.30 -2.29
N ASN A 168 3.36 15.96 -1.33
CA ASN A 168 3.55 17.36 -0.96
C ASN A 168 3.48 18.32 -2.17
N LEU A 169 2.77 17.91 -3.23
CA LEU A 169 2.60 18.68 -4.46
C LEU A 169 1.26 19.39 -4.51
N THR A 170 0.28 18.90 -3.75
CA THR A 170 -1.05 19.49 -3.67
C THR A 170 -0.95 20.95 -3.22
N LEU A 171 -1.58 21.85 -3.98
CA LEU A 171 -1.58 23.26 -3.62
C LEU A 171 -2.26 23.49 -2.27
N THR A 172 -1.74 24.48 -1.52
CA THR A 172 -2.40 24.94 -0.30
C THR A 172 -3.71 25.64 -0.62
N HIS A 173 -4.64 25.70 0.34
CA HIS A 173 -5.94 26.37 0.18
C HIS A 173 -5.81 27.78 -0.41
N ARG A 174 -4.92 28.60 0.18
CA ARG A 174 -4.63 29.95 -0.29
C ARG A 174 -4.15 30.02 -1.74
N ARG A 175 -3.38 29.00 -2.19
CA ARG A 175 -2.92 28.92 -3.59
C ARG A 175 -4.05 28.49 -4.52
N GLN A 176 -4.95 27.64 -4.06
CA GLN A 176 -6.15 27.23 -4.81
C GLN A 176 -7.14 28.39 -4.97
N GLU A 177 -7.36 29.19 -3.92
CA GLU A 177 -8.21 30.39 -3.98
C GLU A 177 -7.65 31.42 -4.98
N LYS A 178 -6.36 31.75 -4.87
CA LYS A 178 -5.71 32.66 -5.82
C LYS A 178 -5.78 32.14 -7.26
N ASN A 179 -5.68 30.83 -7.43
CA ASN A 179 -5.82 30.17 -8.72
C ASN A 179 -7.24 30.27 -9.29
N ALA A 180 -8.27 30.25 -8.44
CA ALA A 180 -9.66 30.45 -8.85
C ALA A 180 -9.91 31.90 -9.31
N GLU A 181 -9.39 32.88 -8.58
CA GLU A 181 -9.45 34.31 -8.95
C GLU A 181 -8.78 34.58 -10.31
N VAL A 182 -7.57 34.05 -10.51
CA VAL A 182 -6.83 34.20 -11.79
C VAL A 182 -7.55 33.54 -12.96
N LEU A 183 -8.37 32.52 -12.73
CA LEU A 183 -9.16 31.87 -13.77
C LEU A 183 -10.28 32.78 -14.31
N GLU A 184 -10.79 33.69 -13.47
CA GLU A 184 -11.84 34.66 -13.84
C GLU A 184 -11.23 35.91 -14.46
N ASP A 185 -10.18 36.47 -13.87
CA ASP A 185 -9.59 37.76 -14.26
C ASP A 185 -8.50 37.64 -15.34
N GLY A 186 -8.01 36.43 -15.59
CA GLY A 186 -6.87 36.16 -16.46
C GLY A 186 -5.53 36.45 -15.78
N GLY A 187 -4.51 35.65 -16.08
CA GLY A 187 -3.16 35.84 -15.55
C GLY A 187 -2.37 34.56 -15.38
N ASN A 188 -1.28 34.65 -14.60
CA ASN A 188 -0.39 33.53 -14.33
C ASN A 188 -0.96 32.62 -13.23
N PHE A 189 -1.43 31.44 -13.62
CA PHE A 189 -1.93 30.41 -12.72
C PHE A 189 -0.81 29.45 -12.28
N LEU A 190 -0.81 29.05 -11.01
CA LEU A 190 0.13 28.04 -10.52
C LEU A 190 -0.44 26.65 -10.78
N PHE A 191 0.17 25.88 -11.70
CA PHE A 191 -0.24 24.51 -11.95
C PHE A 191 -0.20 23.66 -10.66
N ASP A 192 -1.30 22.97 -10.34
CA ASP A 192 -1.36 21.97 -9.26
C ASP A 192 -0.91 20.62 -9.83
N PRO A 193 0.30 20.12 -9.50
CA PRO A 193 0.77 18.83 -9.96
C PRO A 193 0.21 17.67 -9.12
N SER A 194 -0.79 17.89 -8.26
CA SER A 194 -1.43 16.81 -7.51
C SER A 194 -2.03 15.78 -8.44
N ILE A 195 -1.48 14.57 -8.36
CA ILE A 195 -1.87 13.40 -9.17
C ILE A 195 -2.93 12.54 -8.48
N THR A 196 -3.49 13.00 -7.35
CA THR A 196 -4.50 12.26 -6.59
C THR A 196 -5.87 12.44 -7.23
N GLU A 197 -6.43 11.36 -7.75
CA GLU A 197 -7.79 11.39 -8.28
C GLU A 197 -8.81 11.41 -7.14
N LYS A 198 -9.73 12.40 -7.19
CA LYS A 198 -10.79 12.62 -6.20
C LYS A 198 -12.18 12.70 -6.82
N ARG A 199 -12.29 12.70 -8.16
CA ARG A 199 -13.57 12.85 -8.89
C ARG A 199 -14.37 11.55 -8.99
N GLY A 200 -14.10 10.58 -8.11
CA GLY A 200 -14.72 9.26 -8.11
C GLY A 200 -14.15 8.30 -9.16
N ILE A 201 -14.82 7.15 -9.32
CA ILE A 201 -14.34 6.01 -10.14
C ILE A 201 -14.23 6.39 -11.63
N SER A 202 -15.21 7.11 -12.18
CA SER A 202 -15.19 7.53 -13.59
C SER A 202 -14.01 8.46 -13.89
N GLY A 203 -13.69 9.35 -12.95
CA GLY A 203 -12.53 10.21 -13.01
C GLY A 203 -11.20 9.44 -13.00
N ALA A 204 -11.16 8.20 -12.53
CA ALA A 204 -9.94 7.39 -12.47
C ALA A 204 -9.69 6.54 -13.73
N LEU A 205 -10.67 6.46 -14.64
CA LEU A 205 -10.53 5.74 -15.91
C LEU A 205 -9.66 6.53 -16.89
N ARG A 206 -8.78 5.83 -17.60
CA ARG A 206 -7.92 6.39 -18.64
C ARG A 206 -7.99 5.50 -19.87
N VAL A 207 -7.93 6.12 -21.04
CA VAL A 207 -7.72 5.46 -22.34
C VAL A 207 -6.22 5.26 -22.56
N PHE A 208 -5.86 4.29 -23.40
CA PHE A 208 -4.48 3.93 -23.73
C PHE A 208 -3.64 3.55 -22.50
N ALA A 209 -4.27 2.98 -21.47
CA ALA A 209 -3.57 2.56 -20.27
C ALA A 209 -2.61 1.42 -20.58
N THR A 210 -1.41 1.44 -19.99
CA THR A 210 -0.51 0.29 -20.05
C THR A 210 -1.02 -0.81 -19.10
N PRO A 211 -0.96 -2.10 -19.48
CA PRO A 211 -1.48 -3.20 -18.66
C PRO A 211 -0.92 -3.25 -17.23
N ASP A 212 0.32 -2.82 -17.07
CA ASP A 212 1.04 -2.79 -15.79
C ASP A 212 0.69 -1.57 -14.92
N ALA A 213 -0.02 -0.57 -15.45
CA ALA A 213 -0.48 0.58 -14.67
C ALA A 213 -1.37 0.19 -13.48
N ILE A 214 -2.02 -0.98 -13.52
CA ILE A 214 -2.85 -1.50 -12.42
C ILE A 214 -2.01 -1.80 -11.18
N ASP A 215 -0.83 -2.39 -11.36
CA ASP A 215 0.02 -2.85 -10.26
C ASP A 215 1.23 -1.94 -10.01
N ARG A 216 1.55 -1.04 -10.94
CA ARG A 216 2.63 -0.06 -10.77
C ARG A 216 2.40 0.75 -9.48
N PRO A 217 3.41 0.80 -8.60
CA PRO A 217 3.36 1.64 -7.42
C PRO A 217 3.24 3.11 -7.83
N VAL A 218 2.70 3.92 -6.93
CA VAL A 218 2.60 5.37 -7.13
C VAL A 218 4.02 5.91 -7.32
N ALA A 219 4.25 6.70 -8.36
CA ALA A 219 5.52 7.42 -8.51
C ALA A 219 5.63 8.43 -7.37
N THR A 220 6.57 8.18 -6.45
CA THR A 220 6.83 9.07 -5.31
C THR A 220 8.10 9.85 -5.53
N ARG A 221 8.06 11.16 -5.31
CA ARG A 221 9.28 11.94 -5.14
C ARG A 221 9.90 11.56 -3.80
N SER A 222 11.18 11.19 -3.79
CA SER A 222 11.91 11.06 -2.53
C SER A 222 11.79 12.38 -1.78
N LYS A 223 11.53 12.34 -0.46
CA LYS A 223 11.66 13.55 0.36
C LYS A 223 13.05 14.09 0.11
N ARG A 224 13.20 15.40 -0.13
CA ARG A 224 14.52 16.02 -0.13
C ARG A 224 15.12 15.68 1.23
N SER A 225 16.11 14.79 1.25
CA SER A 225 16.97 14.65 2.41
C SER A 225 17.52 16.04 2.67
N ILE A 226 17.52 16.46 3.93
CA ILE A 226 18.40 17.54 4.33
C ILE A 226 19.78 16.97 4.02
N ILE A 227 20.45 17.51 3.01
CA ILE A 227 21.87 17.27 2.82
C ILE A 227 22.50 18.03 3.98
N VAL A 228 22.66 17.35 5.11
CA VAL A 228 23.58 17.80 6.14
C VAL A 228 24.93 17.70 5.45
N GLN A 229 25.57 18.84 5.16
CA GLN A 229 26.98 18.80 4.84
C GLN A 229 27.64 18.15 6.05
N GLN A 230 28.19 16.95 5.87
CA GLN A 230 29.01 16.35 6.92
C GLN A 230 30.13 17.35 7.18
N GLU A 231 30.13 17.94 8.38
CA GLU A 231 31.29 18.70 8.84
C GLU A 231 32.42 17.68 8.97
N MET A 232 33.45 17.81 8.12
CA MET A 232 34.64 16.97 8.23
C MET A 232 35.21 17.16 9.64
N THR A 233 35.18 16.10 10.43
CA THR A 233 35.74 16.12 11.79
C THR A 233 37.06 15.36 11.75
N THR A 234 38.17 16.08 11.91
CA THR A 234 39.50 15.46 11.96
C THR A 234 39.68 14.74 13.28
N GLY A 235 39.78 13.41 13.24
CA GLY A 235 40.18 12.59 14.39
C GLY A 235 41.67 12.25 14.34
N TYR A 236 42.33 12.27 15.50
CA TYR A 236 43.73 11.85 15.64
C TYR A 236 43.78 10.43 16.20
N ILE A 237 44.55 9.55 15.55
CA ILE A 237 44.85 8.22 16.10
C ILE A 237 46.19 8.30 16.82
N ILE A 238 46.18 8.10 18.14
CA ILE A 238 47.39 8.05 18.96
C ILE A 238 47.62 6.59 19.35
N THR A 239 48.67 5.98 18.82
CA THR A 239 49.13 4.65 19.22
C THR A 239 50.30 4.76 20.19
N ILE A 240 50.20 4.14 21.36
CA ILE A 240 51.33 4.05 22.30
C ILE A 240 52.06 2.73 22.01
N PRO A 241 53.31 2.75 21.52
CA PRO A 241 54.08 1.52 21.28
C PRO A 241 54.36 0.82 22.61
N ALA A 242 54.17 -0.51 22.64
CA ALA A 242 54.47 -1.32 23.82
C ALA A 242 55.99 -1.32 24.09
N THR A 243 56.43 -0.59 25.12
CA THR A 243 57.85 -0.55 25.47
C THR A 243 58.26 -1.84 26.21
N LYS A 244 59.20 -2.57 25.60
CA LYS A 244 59.98 -3.70 26.17
C LYS A 244 59.17 -4.75 26.97
N THR A 245 58.35 -5.53 26.27
CA THR A 245 57.87 -6.83 26.79
C THR A 245 57.97 -7.89 25.69
N THR A 246 58.12 -9.16 26.11
CA THR A 246 58.36 -10.31 25.23
C THR A 246 57.28 -10.47 24.15
N PRO A 247 57.64 -10.98 22.95
CA PRO A 247 56.78 -10.95 21.76
C PRO A 247 55.43 -11.68 21.91
N GLU A 248 55.29 -12.61 22.85
CA GLU A 248 54.03 -13.33 23.06
C GLU A 248 52.87 -12.47 23.59
N ASN A 249 53.11 -11.26 24.14
CA ASN A 249 52.07 -10.42 24.75
C ASN A 249 51.99 -8.98 24.20
N ALA A 250 52.71 -8.65 23.13
CA ALA A 250 52.78 -7.28 22.60
C ALA A 250 51.47 -6.85 21.90
N ALA A 251 50.80 -7.78 21.23
CA ALA A 251 49.55 -7.57 20.50
C ALA A 251 48.35 -7.23 21.41
N GLU A 252 48.24 -7.85 22.59
CA GLU A 252 47.11 -7.61 23.51
C GLU A 252 47.18 -6.26 24.25
N ARG A 253 48.32 -5.55 24.16
CA ARG A 253 48.57 -4.34 24.97
C ARG A 253 48.77 -3.05 24.18
N ALA A 254 48.84 -3.10 22.86
CA ALA A 254 48.76 -1.89 22.05
C ALA A 254 47.34 -1.30 22.18
N LYS A 255 47.24 -0.12 22.79
CA LYS A 255 45.98 0.66 22.84
C LYS A 255 46.14 1.85 21.91
N GLY A 256 45.29 1.91 20.89
CA GLY A 256 45.06 3.12 20.10
C GLY A 256 43.99 3.97 20.78
N LEU A 257 44.11 5.29 20.67
CA LEU A 257 43.07 6.23 21.05
C LEU A 257 42.64 6.99 19.80
N VAL A 258 41.34 7.06 19.53
CA VAL A 258 40.78 8.00 18.55
C VAL A 258 40.35 9.25 19.32
N TYR A 259 40.92 10.40 18.98
CA TYR A 259 40.74 11.67 19.69
C TYR A 259 40.24 12.77 18.76
N TYR A 260 39.11 13.38 19.12
CA TYR A 260 38.46 14.45 18.35
C TYR A 260 38.55 15.82 19.04
N GLY A 261 38.91 15.87 20.33
CA GLY A 261 39.02 17.11 21.10
C GLY A 261 38.86 16.89 22.60
N SER A 262 39.20 17.91 23.41
CA SER A 262 39.10 17.81 24.86
C SER A 262 37.63 17.69 25.28
N ALA A 263 37.30 16.66 26.06
CA ALA A 263 35.94 16.32 26.50
C ALA A 263 34.94 15.95 25.38
N ASP A 264 35.40 15.59 24.18
CA ASP A 264 34.51 15.08 23.14
C ASP A 264 33.98 13.69 23.52
N PRO A 265 32.65 13.46 23.55
CA PRO A 265 32.05 12.18 23.91
C PRO A 265 32.35 11.06 22.90
N GLN A 266 32.84 11.38 21.70
CA GLN A 266 33.23 10.40 20.68
C GLN A 266 34.65 9.87 20.86
N ASN A 267 35.44 10.44 21.78
CA ASN A 267 36.76 9.93 22.12
C ASN A 267 36.65 8.48 22.60
N THR A 268 37.35 7.56 21.94
CA THR A 268 37.25 6.12 22.24
C THR A 268 38.60 5.43 22.15
N SER A 269 38.78 4.38 22.94
CA SER A 269 39.95 3.50 22.87
C SER A 269 39.69 2.35 21.91
N VAL A 270 40.59 2.12 20.96
CA VAL A 270 40.53 1.03 20.00
C VAL A 270 41.71 0.10 20.22
N ILE A 271 41.48 -1.21 20.14
CA ILE A 271 42.54 -2.21 20.15
C ILE A 271 42.87 -2.52 18.69
N PRO A 272 44.10 -2.30 18.20
CA PRO A 272 44.47 -2.60 16.83
C PRO A 272 44.31 -4.11 16.58
N SER A 273 43.66 -4.50 15.48
CA SER A 273 43.65 -5.90 15.04
C SER A 273 45.05 -6.29 14.55
N THR A 274 45.51 -7.49 14.92
CA THR A 274 46.87 -8.01 14.72
C THR A 274 47.24 -8.36 13.28
N THR A 275 46.71 -7.65 12.30
CA THR A 275 47.02 -7.86 10.89
C THR A 275 47.57 -6.56 10.33
N GLU A 276 48.84 -6.65 9.94
CA GLU A 276 49.69 -5.65 9.27
C GLU A 276 50.57 -4.82 10.22
N GLU A 277 51.82 -5.30 10.32
CA GLU A 277 52.98 -4.51 10.72
C GLU A 277 53.19 -3.40 9.67
N GLU A 278 52.86 -2.16 10.00
CA GLU A 278 53.55 -1.02 9.41
C GLU A 278 53.49 0.17 10.37
N THR A 279 54.67 0.58 10.81
CA THR A 279 54.89 1.80 11.58
C THR A 279 54.78 3.01 10.64
N THR A 280 53.66 3.73 10.70
CA THR A 280 53.56 5.09 10.16
C THR A 280 52.69 5.94 11.09
N ASN A 281 53.20 7.11 11.50
CA ASN A 281 52.36 8.22 11.97
C ASN A 281 51.59 8.76 10.76
N GLU A 282 50.62 8.00 10.26
CA GLU A 282 49.78 8.42 9.15
C GLU A 282 48.49 9.04 9.68
N LEU A 283 48.27 10.30 9.30
CA LEU A 283 47.01 10.99 9.42
C LEU A 283 45.99 10.29 8.53
N LEU A 284 45.19 9.39 9.10
CA LEU A 284 44.01 8.86 8.45
C LEU A 284 42.89 9.91 8.51
N GLU A 285 42.72 10.66 7.42
CA GLU A 285 41.51 11.45 7.19
C GLU A 285 40.34 10.48 6.96
N ILE A 286 39.44 10.38 7.95
CA ILE A 286 38.20 9.63 7.82
C ILE A 286 37.17 10.57 7.18
N ALA A 287 36.80 10.28 5.92
CA ALA A 287 35.79 11.01 5.14
C ALA A 287 34.35 10.63 5.49
#